data_AF-A0A8J5UA81-F1
#
_entry.id   AF-A0A8J5UA81-F1
#
_cell.length_a   1.000
_cell.length_b   1.000
_cell.length_c   1.000
_cell.angle_alpha   90.00
_cell.angle_beta   90.00
_cell.angle_gamma   90.00
#
_symmetry.space_group_name_H-M   'P 1'
#
loop_
_entity.id
_entity.type
_entity.pdbx_description
1 polymer ?
#
loop_
_entity_poly.entity_id
_entity_poly.type
_entity_poly.pdbx_seq_one_letter_code
_entity_poly.pdbx_strand_id
1 'polypeptide(L)'
;MPLAKATVEDHLATSSDHFTLSLTLPYVRPAPLQPGKVRVTTEDELKRFVEIVEFGATEVPQADSTPAELDELAFALVNLLTSAAKAAGRPTRKSARSAHW
;
A
#
# COMPACT_ATOMS: atom_id res chain seq x y z
N MET A 1 -16.64 -12.92 -17.45
CA MET A 1 -15.56 -12.99 -16.44
C MET A 1 -15.23 -14.44 -16.20
N PRO A 2 -13.98 -14.90 -16.36
CA PRO A 2 -13.63 -16.28 -16.04
C PRO A 2 -13.78 -16.49 -14.53
N LEU A 3 -14.53 -17.52 -14.14
CA LEU A 3 -14.79 -17.85 -12.74
C LEU A 3 -13.86 -18.97 -12.27
N ALA A 4 -13.66 -19.07 -10.96
CA ALA A 4 -13.01 -20.23 -10.37
C ALA A 4 -13.86 -21.49 -10.61
N LYS A 5 -13.20 -22.62 -10.86
CA LYS A 5 -13.84 -23.92 -11.01
C LYS A 5 -13.38 -24.85 -9.89
N ALA A 6 -14.32 -25.59 -9.32
CA ALA A 6 -14.05 -26.68 -8.39
C ALA A 6 -14.50 -28.00 -9.02
N THR A 7 -13.70 -29.05 -8.88
CA THR A 7 -14.05 -30.42 -9.26
C THR A 7 -13.79 -31.37 -8.10
N VAL A 8 -14.65 -32.35 -7.91
CA VAL A 8 -14.42 -33.45 -6.98
C VAL A 8 -13.54 -34.48 -7.69
N GLU A 9 -12.44 -34.86 -7.06
CA GLU A 9 -11.53 -35.88 -7.56
C GLU A 9 -11.91 -37.24 -6.94
N ASP A 10 -12.94 -37.86 -7.51
CA ASP A 10 -13.49 -39.13 -7.02
C ASP A 10 -12.47 -40.26 -7.03
N HIS A 11 -11.46 -40.18 -7.91
CA HIS A 11 -10.36 -41.15 -7.98
C HIS A 11 -9.37 -41.04 -6.81
N LEU A 12 -9.46 -39.98 -6.00
CA LEU A 12 -8.70 -39.76 -4.77
C LEU A 12 -9.56 -39.98 -3.52
N ALA A 13 -10.78 -40.50 -3.67
CA ALA A 13 -11.63 -40.82 -2.54
C ALA A 13 -11.03 -41.99 -1.74
N THR A 14 -10.85 -41.79 -0.44
CA THR A 14 -10.51 -42.86 0.50
C THR A 14 -11.80 -43.41 1.11
N SER A 15 -11.81 -44.68 1.54
CA SER A 15 -13.01 -45.43 1.95
C SER A 15 -13.66 -44.95 3.27
N SER A 16 -13.50 -43.68 3.63
CA SER A 16 -14.00 -43.03 4.84
C SER A 16 -14.53 -41.63 4.50
N ASP A 17 -15.60 -41.54 3.70
CA ASP A 17 -16.34 -40.31 3.36
C ASP A 17 -15.49 -39.03 3.14
N HIS A 18 -14.27 -39.18 2.63
CA HIS A 18 -13.35 -38.09 2.38
C HIS A 18 -13.35 -37.77 0.88
N PHE A 19 -13.70 -36.54 0.56
CA PHE A 19 -13.68 -36.02 -0.81
C PHE A 19 -12.46 -35.11 -1.01
N THR A 20 -11.74 -35.32 -2.10
CA THR A 20 -10.68 -34.40 -2.54
C THR A 20 -11.26 -33.42 -3.56
N LEU A 21 -11.02 -32.12 -3.37
CA LEU A 21 -11.43 -31.08 -4.31
C LEU A 21 -10.22 -30.49 -5.04
N SER A 22 -10.29 -30.46 -6.37
CA SER A 22 -9.39 -29.68 -7.22
C SER A 22 -9.98 -28.31 -7.49
N LEU A 23 -9.23 -27.25 -7.18
CA LEU A 23 -9.61 -25.87 -7.44
C LEU A 23 -8.75 -25.29 -8.57
N THR A 24 -9.39 -24.87 -9.65
CA THR A 24 -8.76 -24.10 -10.73
C THR A 24 -9.16 -22.64 -10.61
N LEU A 25 -8.20 -21.77 -10.32
CA LEU A 25 -8.42 -20.33 -10.27
C LEU A 25 -8.03 -19.69 -11.62
N PRO A 26 -8.84 -18.75 -12.16
CA PRO A 26 -8.40 -17.95 -13.29
C PRO A 26 -7.15 -17.16 -12.89
N TYR A 27 -6.24 -16.93 -13.84
CA TYR A 27 -5.04 -16.14 -13.56
C TYR A 27 -5.43 -14.74 -13.06
N VAL A 28 -5.15 -14.48 -11.78
CA VAL A 28 -5.28 -13.16 -11.17
C VAL A 28 -3.88 -12.58 -11.09
N ARG A 29 -3.65 -11.43 -11.77
CA ARG A 29 -2.41 -10.69 -11.58
C ARG A 29 -2.22 -10.43 -10.08
N PRO A 30 -1.07 -10.77 -9.48
CA PRO A 30 -0.78 -10.38 -8.12
C PRO A 30 -1.02 -8.88 -7.98
N ALA A 31 -1.74 -8.49 -6.93
CA ALA A 31 -1.87 -7.07 -6.62
C ALA A 31 -0.46 -6.47 -6.54
N PRO A 32 -0.22 -5.30 -7.16
CA PRO A 32 1.08 -4.64 -7.04
C PRO A 32 1.46 -4.55 -5.56
N LEU A 33 2.70 -4.92 -5.22
CA LEU A 33 3.18 -4.66 -3.87
C LEU A 33 3.07 -3.15 -3.65
N GLN A 34 2.16 -2.74 -2.77
CA GLN A 34 2.08 -1.37 -2.29
C GLN A 34 3.49 -0.98 -1.84
N PRO A 35 4.06 0.13 -2.34
CA PRO A 35 5.32 0.66 -1.84
C PRO A 35 5.23 0.72 -0.31
N GLY A 36 6.23 0.18 0.38
CA GLY A 36 6.22 0.15 1.85
C GLY A 36 5.95 1.54 2.42
N LYS A 37 5.19 1.62 3.53
CA LYS A 37 4.93 2.89 4.20
C LYS A 37 6.26 3.58 4.54
N VAL A 38 6.34 4.89 4.40
CA VAL A 38 7.53 5.64 4.84
C VAL A 38 7.38 5.97 6.32
N ARG A 39 8.48 5.85 7.07
CA ARG A 39 8.55 6.24 8.49
C ARG A 39 9.46 7.44 8.65
N VAL A 40 8.98 8.40 9.44
CA VAL A 40 9.73 9.55 9.97
C VAL A 40 9.63 9.40 11.49
N THR A 41 10.72 9.02 12.15
CA THR A 41 10.68 8.57 13.56
C THR A 41 11.87 9.01 14.39
N THR A 42 13.03 9.25 13.79
CA THR A 42 14.17 9.82 14.52
C THR A 42 14.05 11.34 14.56
N GLU A 43 14.72 11.97 15.52
CA GLU A 43 14.71 13.43 15.64
C GLU A 43 15.29 14.09 14.39
N ASP A 44 16.37 13.56 13.83
CA ASP A 44 16.96 14.08 12.58
C ASP A 44 16.02 13.95 11.38
N GLU A 45 15.27 12.84 11.29
CA GLU A 45 14.24 12.66 10.25
C GLU A 45 13.11 13.68 10.44
N LEU A 46 12.68 13.93 11.67
CA LEU A 46 11.62 14.87 11.98
C LEU A 46 12.05 16.30 11.68
N LYS A 47 13.27 16.69 12.08
CA LYS A 47 13.84 18.00 11.78
C LYS A 47 13.89 18.25 10.27
N ARG A 48 14.43 17.30 9.51
CA ARG A 48 14.49 17.42 8.05
C ARG A 48 13.10 17.45 7.41
N PHE A 49 12.15 16.69 7.94
CA PHE A 49 10.76 16.73 7.48
C PHE A 49 10.15 18.12 7.67
N VAL A 50 10.33 18.73 8.85
CA VAL A 50 9.86 20.08 9.15
C VAL A 50 10.48 21.10 8.19
N GLU A 51 11.80 21.06 7.99
CA GLU A 51 12.48 21.97 7.06
C GLU A 51 11.91 21.90 5.63
N ILE A 52 11.62 20.68 5.13
CA ILE A 52 11.05 20.50 3.80
C ILE A 52 9.59 20.97 3.75
N VAL A 53 8.81 20.72 4.80
CA VAL A 53 7.41 21.18 4.89
C VAL A 53 7.34 22.70 4.94
N GLU A 54 8.16 23.36 5.76
CA GLU A 54 8.22 24.82 5.85
C GLU A 54 8.61 25.45 4.52
N PHE A 55 9.61 24.88 3.83
CA PHE A 55 9.98 25.33 2.50
C PHE A 55 8.84 25.18 1.49
N GLY A 56 8.23 24.00 1.41
CA GLY A 56 7.16 23.72 0.46
C GLY A 56 5.82 24.38 0.79
N ALA A 57 5.58 24.78 2.05
CA ALA A 57 4.38 25.49 2.46
C ALA A 57 4.24 26.86 1.76
N THR A 58 5.36 27.45 1.32
CA THR A 58 5.34 28.70 0.54
C THR A 58 4.68 28.57 -0.84
N GLU A 59 4.60 27.35 -1.36
CA GLU A 59 4.00 27.02 -2.67
C GLU A 59 2.57 26.47 -2.55
N VAL A 60 2.01 26.38 -1.34
CA VAL A 60 0.65 25.88 -1.13
C VAL A 60 -0.35 26.96 -1.56
N PRO A 61 -1.31 26.64 -2.44
CA PRO A 61 -2.30 27.61 -2.89
C PRO A 61 -3.16 28.09 -1.72
N GLN A 62 -3.49 29.38 -1.71
CA GLN A 62 -4.55 29.89 -0.85
C GLN A 62 -5.89 29.46 -1.45
N ALA A 63 -6.68 28.70 -0.69
CA ALA A 63 -8.03 28.32 -1.11
C ALA A 63 -9.05 29.35 -0.61
N ASP A 64 -9.98 29.72 -1.50
CA ASP A 64 -11.22 30.38 -1.12
C ASP A 64 -12.29 29.31 -0.76
N SER A 65 -13.57 29.69 -0.73
CA SER A 65 -14.65 28.82 -0.23
C SER A 65 -15.33 27.93 -1.27
N THR A 66 -14.74 27.71 -2.45
CA THR A 66 -15.33 26.78 -3.43
C THR A 66 -14.88 25.33 -3.21
N PRO A 67 -15.73 24.33 -3.50
CA PRO A 67 -15.33 22.92 -3.37
C PRO A 67 -14.11 22.53 -4.19
N ALA A 68 -13.96 23.08 -5.41
CA ALA A 68 -12.83 22.76 -6.29
C ALA A 68 -11.49 23.27 -5.75
N GLU A 69 -11.47 24.48 -5.19
CA GLU A 69 -10.27 25.05 -4.56
C GLU A 69 -9.89 24.27 -3.28
N LEU A 70 -10.88 23.79 -2.53
CA LEU A 70 -10.63 22.92 -1.36
C LEU A 70 -10.04 21.57 -1.76
N ASP A 71 -10.52 20.97 -2.85
CA ASP A 71 -9.96 19.72 -3.39
C ASP A 71 -8.52 19.93 -3.89
N GLU A 72 -8.24 21.04 -4.56
CA GLU A 72 -6.90 21.41 -5.01
C GLU A 72 -5.94 21.65 -3.83
N LEU A 73 -6.39 22.37 -2.81
CA LEU A 73 -5.63 22.56 -1.57
C LEU A 73 -5.34 21.23 -0.88
N ALA A 74 -6.35 20.35 -0.75
CA ALA A 74 -6.17 19.04 -0.16
C ALA A 74 -5.14 18.21 -0.95
N PHE A 75 -5.20 18.26 -2.28
CA PHE A 75 -4.23 17.60 -3.15
C PHE A 75 -2.81 18.14 -2.96
N ALA A 76 -2.65 19.47 -2.92
CA ALA A 76 -1.37 20.12 -2.68
C ALA A 76 -0.76 19.72 -1.33
N LEU A 77 -1.55 19.74 -0.26
CA LEU A 77 -1.12 19.34 1.08
C LEU A 77 -0.69 17.87 1.14
N VAL A 78 -1.48 16.96 0.56
CA VAL A 78 -1.14 15.53 0.53
C VAL A 78 0.15 15.31 -0.24
N ASN A 79 0.35 15.97 -1.38
CA ASN A 79 1.57 15.85 -2.16
C ASN A 79 2.79 16.40 -1.43
N LEU A 80 2.67 17.57 -0.80
CA LEU A 80 3.74 18.16 -0.01
C LEU A 80 4.16 17.23 1.12
N LEU A 81 3.21 16.81 1.98
CA LEU A 81 3.50 15.98 3.15
C LEU A 81 4.03 14.60 2.74
N THR A 82 3.50 14.01 1.66
CA THR A 82 3.98 12.72 1.15
C THR A 82 5.40 12.83 0.60
N SER A 83 5.70 13.90 -0.14
CA SER A 83 7.03 14.13 -0.73
C SER A 83 8.05 14.44 0.36
N ALA A 84 7.70 15.28 1.34
CA ALA A 84 8.52 15.55 2.50
C ALA A 84 8.81 14.28 3.30
N ALA A 85 7.80 13.45 3.56
CA ALA A 85 7.99 12.18 4.26
C ALA A 85 8.93 11.24 3.50
N LYS A 86 8.79 11.13 2.17
CA LYS A 86 9.68 10.33 1.32
C LYS A 86 11.11 10.83 1.30
N ALA A 87 11.32 12.15 1.32
CA ALA A 87 12.63 12.76 1.26
C ALA A 87 13.38 12.72 2.60
N ALA A 88 12.65 12.87 3.71
CA ALA A 88 13.22 12.87 5.05
C ALA A 88 13.29 11.47 5.68
N GLY A 89 12.28 10.63 5.43
CA GLY A 89 12.10 9.35 6.09
C GLY A 89 12.71 8.16 5.37
N ARG A 90 12.50 6.97 5.95
CA ARG A 90 12.99 5.70 5.43
C ARG A 90 11.84 4.75 5.05
N PRO A 91 11.98 3.96 3.97
CA PRO A 91 10.97 2.97 3.61
C PRO A 91 10.91 1.87 4.66
N THR A 92 9.71 1.51 5.11
CA THR A 92 9.53 0.29 5.90
C THR A 92 9.80 -0.90 5.01
N ARG A 93 10.99 -1.49 5.11
CA ARG A 93 11.20 -2.83 4.59
C ARG A 93 10.33 -3.75 5.44
N LYS A 94 9.35 -4.42 4.82
CA LYS A 94 8.86 -5.67 5.39
C LYS A 94 10.08 -6.58 5.42
N SER A 95 10.68 -6.74 6.59
CA SER A 95 11.59 -7.85 6.82
C SER A 95 10.76 -9.08 6.49
N ALA A 96 11.05 -9.70 5.35
CA ALA A 96 10.76 -11.10 5.20
C ALA A 96 11.55 -11.72 6.34
N ARG A 97 10.88 -12.08 7.44
CA ARG A 97 11.45 -13.03 8.37
C ARG A 97 11.65 -14.26 7.50
N SER A 98 12.89 -14.53 7.11
CA SER A 98 13.26 -15.88 6.72
C SER A 98 12.84 -16.73 7.91
N ALA A 99 11.79 -17.50 7.75
CA ALA A 99 11.49 -18.54 8.69
C ALA A 99 12.74 -19.42 8.75
N HIS A 100 13.33 -19.56 9.95
CA HIS A 100 14.40 -20.52 10.19
C HIS A 100 13.79 -21.89 10.48
N TRP A 101 13.00 -22.39 9.54
CA TRP A 101 12.59 -23.78 9.45
C TRP A 101 12.32 -24.13 7.99
#